data_AF-A0A7S2J0N6-F1
#
_entry.id   AF-A0A7S2J0N6-F1
#
_cell.length_a   1.000
_cell.length_b   1.000
_cell.length_c   1.000
_cell.angle_alpha   90.00
_cell.angle_beta   90.00
_cell.angle_gamma   90.00
#
_symmetry.space_group_name_H-M   'P 1'
#
loop_
_entity.id
_entity.type
_entity.pdbx_description
1 polymer ?
#
loop_
_entity_poly.entity_id
_entity_poly.type
_entity_poly.pdbx_seq_one_letter_code
_entity_poly.pdbx_strand_id
1 'polypeptide(L)'
;VNSSHKIPASDFRRSQYASLIWAKWGILADALSVAHIAMWVDADVLILRNPWIALGLLNTSTAVFYDLRYQSEDPCGATECTDLREKCANVNGGQLMMTSGRLAQQIYDSRPANLTNYHRLDQDWVEAIIRNASNGFSSCAFPAWFASHCWNLDMRKGRDKSLPLPKRVPFTPICRR
;
A
#
# COMPACT_ATOMS: atom_id res chain seq x y z
N VAL A 1 -33.53 14.44 -13.79
CA VAL A 1 -33.49 12.98 -13.54
C VAL A 1 -33.60 12.77 -12.03
N ASN A 2 -34.78 12.39 -11.55
CA ASN A 2 -35.02 12.06 -10.13
C ASN A 2 -34.60 10.60 -9.91
N SER A 3 -33.33 10.34 -9.57
CA SER A 3 -32.92 9.01 -9.12
C SER A 3 -33.22 8.86 -7.63
N SER A 4 -34.45 8.50 -7.30
CA SER A 4 -34.88 8.13 -5.94
C SER A 4 -34.39 6.73 -5.51
N HIS A 5 -33.47 6.12 -6.27
CA HIS A 5 -32.79 4.91 -5.84
C HIS A 5 -31.77 5.27 -4.77
N LYS A 6 -32.17 5.14 -3.50
CA LYS A 6 -31.23 5.03 -2.39
C LYS A 6 -30.38 3.80 -2.65
N ILE A 7 -29.20 4.00 -3.22
CA ILE A 7 -28.17 2.96 -3.28
C ILE A 7 -27.86 2.64 -1.81
N PRO A 8 -28.11 1.41 -1.33
CA PRO A 8 -27.74 1.04 0.03
C PRO A 8 -26.24 1.27 0.20
N ALA A 9 -25.82 1.73 1.38
CA ALA A 9 -24.40 1.89 1.67
C ALA A 9 -23.65 0.60 1.34
N SER A 10 -22.47 0.71 0.71
CA SER A 10 -21.65 -0.44 0.35
C SER A 10 -21.44 -1.32 1.58
N ASP A 11 -21.98 -2.54 1.54
CA ASP A 11 -21.82 -3.50 2.62
C ASP A 11 -20.44 -4.16 2.48
N PHE A 12 -19.43 -3.48 3.01
CA PHE A 12 -18.03 -3.90 3.04
C PHE A 12 -17.79 -5.25 3.74
N ARG A 13 -18.82 -5.83 4.38
CA ARG A 13 -18.75 -7.10 5.09
C ARG A 13 -19.15 -8.29 4.22
N ARG A 14 -19.72 -8.06 3.04
CA ARG A 14 -20.17 -9.12 2.13
C ARG A 14 -19.05 -9.69 1.28
N SER A 15 -19.22 -10.95 0.89
CA SER A 15 -18.27 -11.75 0.10
C SER A 15 -17.88 -11.10 -1.23
N GLN A 16 -18.76 -10.29 -1.85
CA GLN A 16 -18.46 -9.60 -3.10
C GLN A 16 -17.35 -8.55 -2.94
N TYR A 17 -17.40 -7.75 -1.86
CA TYR A 17 -16.36 -6.75 -1.60
C TYR A 17 -15.04 -7.44 -1.19
N ALA A 18 -15.11 -8.51 -0.39
CA ALA A 18 -13.94 -9.35 -0.11
C ALA A 18 -13.33 -9.93 -1.40
N SER A 19 -14.15 -10.39 -2.34
CA SER A 19 -13.70 -10.90 -3.64
C SER A 19 -12.98 -9.82 -4.45
N LEU A 20 -13.49 -8.58 -4.46
CA LEU A 20 -12.86 -7.46 -5.14
C LEU A 20 -11.50 -7.10 -4.53
N ILE A 21 -11.40 -7.06 -3.20
CA ILE A 21 -10.13 -6.83 -2.50
C ILE A 21 -9.10 -7.90 -2.88
N TRP A 22 -9.51 -9.17 -2.91
CA TRP A 22 -8.60 -10.28 -3.21
C TRP A 22 -8.21 -10.38 -4.69
N ALA A 23 -9.03 -9.85 -5.61
CA ALA A 23 -8.75 -9.91 -7.05
C ALA A 23 -7.43 -9.21 -7.41
N LYS A 24 -7.03 -8.18 -6.66
CA LYS A 24 -5.79 -7.45 -6.92
C LYS A 24 -4.53 -8.30 -6.89
N TRP A 25 -4.49 -9.33 -6.04
CA TRP A 25 -3.32 -10.20 -5.90
C TRP A 25 -3.14 -11.09 -7.11
N GLY A 26 -4.24 -11.58 -7.70
CA GLY A 26 -4.19 -12.31 -8.96
C GLY A 26 -3.72 -11.42 -10.11
N ILE A 27 -4.27 -10.21 -10.22
CA ILE A 27 -3.85 -9.23 -11.23
C ILE A 27 -2.37 -8.85 -11.07
N LEU A 28 -1.89 -8.67 -9.83
CA LEU A 28 -0.49 -8.40 -9.54
C LEU A 28 0.42 -9.58 -9.94
N ALA A 29 0.01 -10.81 -9.64
CA ALA A 29 0.76 -12.01 -10.02
C ALA A 29 0.86 -12.13 -11.55
N ASP A 30 -0.25 -11.94 -12.26
CA ASP A 30 -0.28 -11.94 -13.73
C ASP A 30 0.58 -10.81 -14.31
N ALA A 31 0.50 -9.60 -13.76
CA ALA A 31 1.34 -8.48 -14.20
C ALA A 31 2.84 -8.77 -14.02
N LEU A 32 3.22 -9.41 -12.91
CA LEU A 32 4.61 -9.79 -12.63
C LEU A 32 5.11 -10.98 -13.46
N SER A 33 4.23 -11.69 -14.18
CA SER A 33 4.64 -12.70 -15.15
C SER A 33 5.27 -12.09 -16.41
N VAL A 34 4.97 -10.81 -16.70
CA VAL A 34 5.45 -10.08 -17.88
C VAL A 34 6.26 -8.83 -17.55
N ALA A 35 6.20 -8.33 -16.31
CA ALA A 35 6.90 -7.14 -15.85
C ALA A 35 7.83 -7.45 -14.67
N HIS A 36 8.99 -6.78 -14.62
CA HIS A 36 9.91 -6.88 -13.48
C HIS A 36 9.40 -6.19 -12.20
N ILE A 37 8.57 -5.17 -12.38
CA ILE A 37 8.02 -4.37 -11.29
C ILE A 37 6.57 -4.08 -11.63
N ALA A 38 5.67 -4.35 -10.70
CA ALA A 38 4.26 -4.00 -10.80
C ALA A 38 3.88 -3.04 -9.67
N MET A 39 3.06 -2.04 -9.98
CA MET A 39 2.51 -1.12 -9.00
C MET A 39 0.99 -1.27 -8.97
N TRP A 40 0.44 -1.51 -7.78
CA TRP A 40 -0.99 -1.48 -7.53
C TRP A 40 -1.38 -0.18 -6.82
N VAL A 41 -2.51 0.37 -7.24
CA VAL A 41 -3.08 1.59 -6.70
C VAL A 41 -4.60 1.43 -6.65
N ASP A 42 -5.20 1.62 -5.49
CA ASP A 42 -6.65 1.58 -5.33
C ASP A 42 -7.33 2.72 -6.09
N ALA A 43 -8.60 2.51 -6.45
CA ALA A 43 -9.36 3.43 -7.30
C ALA A 43 -9.63 4.81 -6.66
N ASP A 44 -9.45 4.94 -5.35
CA ASP A 44 -9.59 6.17 -4.58
C ASP A 44 -8.27 6.94 -4.38
N VAL A 45 -7.17 6.45 -4.96
CA VAL A 45 -5.86 7.12 -4.89
C VAL A 45 -5.67 8.07 -6.07
N LEU A 46 -5.26 9.30 -5.75
CA LEU A 46 -4.91 10.32 -6.74
C LEU A 46 -3.40 10.37 -6.97
N ILE A 47 -2.95 10.11 -8.20
CA ILE A 47 -1.54 10.20 -8.60
C ILE A 47 -1.25 11.62 -9.11
N LEU A 48 -0.40 12.35 -8.39
CA LEU A 48 -0.04 13.74 -8.73
C LEU A 48 1.34 13.89 -9.35
N ARG A 49 2.15 12.83 -9.32
CA ARG A 49 3.52 12.79 -9.85
C ARG A 49 3.80 11.40 -10.38
N ASN A 50 4.76 11.30 -11.31
CA ASN A 50 5.23 10.00 -11.78
C ASN A 50 5.82 9.19 -10.60
N PRO A 51 5.20 8.06 -10.21
CA PRO A 51 5.61 7.30 -9.02
C PRO A 51 6.98 6.64 -9.19
N TRP A 52 7.34 6.27 -10.42
CA TRP A 52 8.63 5.66 -10.75
C TRP A 52 9.80 6.62 -10.52
N ILE A 53 9.62 7.89 -10.93
CA ILE A 53 10.61 8.95 -10.67
C ILE A 53 10.66 9.25 -9.18
N ALA A 54 9.50 9.41 -8.54
CA ALA A 54 9.42 9.75 -7.13
C ALA A 54 10.17 8.73 -6.26
N LEU A 55 9.98 7.44 -6.53
CA LEU A 55 10.63 6.35 -5.79
C LEU A 55 12.06 6.02 -6.25
N GLY A 56 12.59 6.74 -7.24
CA GLY A 56 13.94 6.48 -7.78
C GLY A 56 14.07 5.11 -8.44
N LEU A 57 12.99 4.62 -9.06
CA LEU A 57 12.89 3.26 -9.65
C LEU A 57 13.26 3.22 -11.14
N LEU A 58 13.60 4.36 -11.75
CA LEU A 58 14.14 4.39 -13.11
C LEU A 58 15.46 3.63 -13.21
N ASN A 59 16.17 3.48 -12.10
CA ASN A 59 17.28 2.54 -11.98
C ASN A 59 16.73 1.22 -11.42
N THR A 60 16.67 0.16 -12.24
CA THR A 60 16.09 -1.13 -11.82
C THR A 60 16.85 -1.78 -10.67
N SER A 61 18.14 -1.45 -10.48
CA SER A 61 18.96 -1.99 -9.38
C SER A 61 18.49 -1.55 -7.98
N THR A 62 17.86 -0.39 -7.86
CA THR A 62 17.27 0.09 -6.59
C THR A 62 15.86 -0.44 -6.37
N ALA A 63 15.16 -0.82 -7.44
CA ALA A 63 13.80 -1.32 -7.38
C ALA A 63 13.70 -2.76 -6.88
N VAL A 64 14.64 -3.62 -7.29
CA VAL A 64 14.67 -5.06 -6.97
C VAL A 64 15.18 -5.39 -5.56
N PHE A 65 15.45 -4.37 -4.74
CA PHE A 65 16.00 -4.58 -3.39
C PHE A 65 14.96 -5.14 -2.40
N TYR A 66 13.67 -4.96 -2.69
CA TYR A 66 12.57 -5.43 -1.85
C TYR A 66 11.53 -6.16 -2.70
N ASP A 67 11.04 -7.31 -2.21
CA ASP A 67 9.97 -8.08 -2.85
C ASP A 67 8.64 -7.32 -2.83
N LEU A 68 8.36 -6.60 -1.73
CA LEU A 68 7.20 -5.73 -1.57
C LEU A 68 7.59 -4.37 -0.99
N ARG A 69 7.03 -3.29 -1.56
CA ARG A 69 6.90 -1.99 -0.93
C ARG A 69 5.44 -1.59 -0.82
N TYR A 70 5.09 -0.94 0.28
CA TYR A 70 3.70 -0.68 0.63
C TYR A 70 3.54 0.66 1.33
N GLN A 71 2.35 1.26 1.24
CA GLN A 71 2.01 2.38 2.11
C GLN A 71 1.87 1.88 3.56
N SER A 72 2.54 2.52 4.50
CA SER A 72 2.34 2.29 5.94
C SER A 72 0.92 2.72 6.34
N GLU A 73 0.29 2.03 7.29
CA GLU A 73 -0.85 2.59 8.00
C GLU A 73 -0.36 3.76 8.89
N ASP A 74 -0.97 4.95 8.74
CA ASP A 74 -0.71 6.16 9.54
C ASP A 74 0.78 6.49 9.84
N PRO A 75 1.65 6.69 8.84
CA PRO A 75 3.05 7.07 9.10
C PRO A 75 3.20 8.46 9.74
N CYS A 76 2.14 9.28 9.73
CA CYS A 76 2.17 10.69 10.12
C CYS A 76 1.84 10.91 11.59
N GLY A 77 1.12 9.98 12.22
CA GLY A 77 0.87 9.98 13.65
C GLY A 77 2.01 9.41 14.49
N ALA A 78 3.19 9.11 13.90
CA ALA A 78 4.35 8.65 14.66
C ALA A 78 5.12 9.86 15.21
N THR A 79 5.21 9.97 16.53
CA THR A 79 5.98 11.03 17.21
C THR A 79 7.41 10.59 17.52
N GLU A 80 7.67 9.29 17.58
CA GLU A 80 8.97 8.70 17.88
C GLU A 80 9.37 7.63 16.85
N CYS A 81 10.67 7.29 16.80
CA CYS A 81 11.22 6.31 15.86
C CYS A 81 10.70 4.88 16.10
N THR A 82 10.42 4.55 17.36
CA THR A 82 9.79 3.27 17.77
C THR A 82 8.35 3.16 17.25
N ASP A 83 7.56 4.22 17.41
CA ASP A 83 6.19 4.28 16.87
C ASP A 83 6.18 4.19 15.35
N LEU A 84 7.15 4.83 14.70
CA LEU A 84 7.31 4.75 13.25
C LEU A 84 7.59 3.30 12.83
N ARG A 85 8.43 2.56 13.58
CA ARG A 85 8.71 1.12 13.31
C ARG A 85 7.47 0.26 13.43
N GLU A 86 6.63 0.51 14.41
CA GLU A 86 5.39 -0.24 14.61
C GLU A 86 4.37 0.10 13.53
N LYS A 87 4.13 1.39 13.27
CA LYS A 87 3.17 1.86 12.27
C LYS A 87 3.59 1.48 10.84
N CYS A 88 4.88 1.56 10.52
CA CYS A 88 5.43 1.09 9.24
C CYS A 88 5.54 -0.43 9.13
N ALA A 89 5.29 -1.18 10.20
CA ALA A 89 5.21 -2.64 10.09
C ALA A 89 3.88 -3.09 9.45
N ASN A 90 2.85 -2.25 9.51
CA ASN A 90 1.53 -2.60 9.00
C ASN A 90 1.39 -2.23 7.52
N VAL A 91 0.83 -3.16 6.76
CA VAL A 91 0.68 -3.04 5.31
C VAL A 91 -0.66 -2.39 5.01
N ASN A 92 -0.64 -1.23 4.34
CA ASN A 92 -1.85 -0.72 3.67
C ASN A 92 -1.88 -1.24 2.24
N GLY A 93 -2.93 -1.98 1.92
CA GLY A 93 -3.13 -2.65 0.63
C GLY A 93 -3.45 -1.73 -0.56
N GLY A 94 -3.64 -0.43 -0.34
CA GLY A 94 -4.13 0.49 -1.38
C GLY A 94 -3.05 1.11 -2.26
N GLN A 95 -1.79 1.07 -1.83
CA GLN A 95 -0.66 1.44 -2.67
C GLN A 95 0.46 0.43 -2.44
N LEU A 96 0.79 -0.33 -3.48
CA LEU A 96 1.78 -1.41 -3.41
C LEU A 96 2.70 -1.34 -4.61
N MET A 97 3.96 -1.72 -4.41
CA MET A 97 4.91 -1.98 -5.47
C MET A 97 5.52 -3.35 -5.19
N MET A 98 5.50 -4.24 -6.18
CA MET A 98 6.04 -5.58 -6.05
C MET A 98 7.07 -5.84 -7.14
N THR A 99 8.06 -6.64 -6.81
CA THR A 99 9.07 -7.14 -7.76
C THR A 99 9.12 -8.67 -7.82
N SER A 100 8.40 -9.32 -6.90
CA SER A 100 8.48 -10.77 -6.68
C SER A 100 7.18 -11.45 -7.10
N GLY A 101 7.18 -12.05 -8.28
CA GLY A 101 6.05 -12.87 -8.75
C GLY A 101 5.75 -14.03 -7.80
N ARG A 102 6.78 -14.61 -7.17
CA ARG A 102 6.64 -15.66 -6.14
C ARG A 102 5.82 -15.17 -4.94
N LEU A 103 6.12 -13.97 -4.44
CA LEU A 103 5.37 -13.38 -3.33
C LEU A 103 3.92 -13.12 -3.72
N ALA A 104 3.67 -12.54 -4.89
CA ALA A 104 2.31 -12.24 -5.36
C ALA A 104 1.47 -13.52 -5.49
N GLN A 105 2.04 -14.57 -6.09
CA GLN A 105 1.38 -15.86 -6.22
C GLN A 105 1.10 -16.48 -4.85
N GLN A 106 2.08 -16.47 -3.94
CA GLN A 106 1.89 -17.03 -2.58
C GLN A 106 0.81 -16.28 -1.79
N ILE A 107 0.72 -14.95 -1.93
CA ILE A 107 -0.38 -14.17 -1.35
C ILE A 107 -1.70 -14.60 -1.97
N TYR A 108 -1.80 -14.64 -3.31
CA TYR A 108 -3.02 -15.04 -3.99
C TYR A 108 -3.50 -16.45 -3.60
N ASP A 109 -2.58 -17.41 -3.49
CA ASP A 109 -2.88 -18.80 -3.12
C ASP A 109 -3.26 -18.95 -1.64
N SER A 110 -2.84 -18.01 -0.78
CA SER A 110 -3.22 -17.98 0.64
C SER A 110 -4.67 -17.57 0.90
N ARG A 111 -5.39 -17.17 -0.15
CA ARG A 111 -6.78 -16.71 -0.07
C ARG A 111 -7.68 -17.76 0.60
N PRO A 112 -8.45 -17.40 1.64
CA PRO A 112 -9.35 -18.34 2.29
C PRO A 112 -10.47 -18.77 1.33
N ALA A 113 -10.91 -20.03 1.45
CA ALA A 113 -12.00 -20.56 0.62
C ALA A 113 -13.30 -19.77 0.79
N ASN A 114 -13.56 -19.27 2.01
CA ASN A 114 -14.70 -18.42 2.32
C ASN A 114 -14.24 -16.98 2.54
N LEU A 115 -14.36 -16.16 1.50
CA LEU A 115 -13.99 -14.74 1.54
C LEU A 115 -15.01 -13.94 2.36
N THR A 116 -14.57 -13.47 3.52
CA THR A 116 -15.33 -12.56 4.38
C THR A 116 -14.39 -11.54 5.00
N ASN A 117 -14.88 -10.32 5.23
CA ASN A 117 -14.11 -9.27 5.90
C ASN A 117 -14.46 -9.15 7.39
N TYR A 118 -15.08 -10.19 7.98
CA TYR A 118 -15.51 -10.16 9.37
C TYR A 118 -14.35 -10.31 10.36
N HIS A 119 -13.31 -11.04 9.97
CA HIS A 119 -12.23 -11.42 10.88
C HIS A 119 -10.86 -10.92 10.44
N ARG A 120 -10.60 -10.91 9.12
CA ARG A 120 -9.32 -10.50 8.55
C ARG A 120 -9.54 -9.90 7.17
N LEU A 121 -8.78 -8.85 6.87
CA LEU A 121 -8.61 -8.31 5.53
C LEU A 121 -7.43 -9.00 4.84
N ASP A 122 -7.28 -8.79 3.55
CA ASP A 122 -6.16 -9.32 2.77
C ASP A 122 -4.80 -8.84 3.32
N GLN A 123 -4.72 -7.60 3.81
CA GLN A 123 -3.50 -7.05 4.42
C GLN A 123 -2.99 -7.89 5.60
N ASP A 124 -3.88 -8.47 6.41
CA ASP A 124 -3.50 -9.32 7.54
C ASP A 124 -2.78 -10.60 7.06
N TRP A 125 -3.19 -11.13 5.89
CA TRP A 125 -2.56 -12.30 5.27
C TRP A 125 -1.20 -11.95 4.68
N VAL A 126 -1.12 -10.81 4.00
CA VAL A 126 0.14 -10.29 3.43
C VAL A 126 1.17 -10.10 4.54
N GLU A 127 0.76 -9.49 5.65
CA GLU A 127 1.62 -9.30 6.81
C GLU A 127 2.10 -10.62 7.39
N ALA A 128 1.22 -11.61 7.55
CA ALA A 128 1.60 -12.93 8.05
C ALA A 128 2.64 -13.61 7.15
N ILE A 129 2.48 -13.51 5.83
CA ILE A 129 3.41 -14.09 4.84
C ILE A 129 4.78 -13.40 4.92
N ILE A 130 4.80 -12.07 4.95
CA ILE A 130 6.03 -11.29 4.91
C ILE A 130 6.77 -11.33 6.24
N ARG A 131 6.05 -11.33 7.37
CA ARG A 131 6.66 -11.42 8.71
C ARG A 131 7.22 -12.80 9.01
N ASN A 132 6.78 -13.84 8.30
CA ASN A 132 7.33 -15.18 8.47
C ASN A 132 8.69 -15.29 7.78
N ALA A 133 9.76 -15.23 8.57
CA ALA A 133 11.14 -15.30 8.10
C ALA A 133 11.45 -16.58 7.29
N SER A 134 10.74 -17.69 7.50
CA SER A 134 10.95 -18.91 6.72
C SER A 134 10.56 -18.77 5.24
N ASN A 135 9.73 -17.78 4.91
CA ASN A 135 9.37 -17.50 3.52
C ASN A 135 10.48 -16.76 2.76
N GLY A 136 11.41 -16.09 3.47
CA GLY A 136 12.55 -15.39 2.87
C GLY A 136 12.18 -14.20 1.98
N PHE A 137 11.10 -13.49 2.31
CA PHE A 137 10.69 -12.28 1.59
C PHE A 137 11.18 -11.02 2.31
N SER A 138 11.58 -10.04 1.50
CA SER A 138 11.99 -8.72 1.94
C SER A 138 10.90 -7.69 1.68
N SER A 139 10.71 -6.76 2.60
CA SER A 139 9.70 -5.72 2.45
C SER A 139 10.13 -4.39 3.02
N CYS A 140 9.64 -3.29 2.45
CA CYS A 140 9.88 -1.97 3.03
C CYS A 140 8.73 -1.00 2.77
N ALA A 141 8.32 -0.26 3.80
CA ALA A 141 7.34 0.80 3.63
C ALA A 141 7.83 1.83 2.60
N PHE A 142 6.89 2.42 1.85
CA PHE A 142 7.16 3.60 1.06
C PHE A 142 7.60 4.75 1.97
N PRO A 143 8.37 5.70 1.42
CA PRO A 143 8.69 6.91 2.14
C PRO A 143 7.42 7.62 2.63
N ALA A 144 7.42 8.17 3.86
CA ALA A 144 6.24 8.87 4.39
C ALA A 144 5.78 10.07 3.52
N TRP A 145 6.65 10.63 2.69
CA TRP A 145 6.30 11.67 1.72
C TRP A 145 5.67 11.14 0.43
N PHE A 146 5.73 9.83 0.17
CA PHE A 146 5.25 9.21 -1.07
C PHE A 146 3.73 9.09 -1.07
N ALA A 147 3.17 8.50 -0.02
CA ALA A 147 1.74 8.55 0.23
C ALA A 147 1.43 9.86 0.93
N SER A 148 0.60 10.69 0.31
CA SER A 148 0.18 12.05 0.71
C SER A 148 -0.48 12.18 2.09
N HIS A 149 -0.41 11.16 2.94
CA HIS A 149 -1.12 11.08 4.21
C HIS A 149 -0.70 12.16 5.23
N CYS A 150 0.46 12.82 5.04
CA CYS A 150 0.96 13.85 5.96
C CYS A 150 0.67 15.29 5.50
N TRP A 151 -0.25 15.51 4.55
CA TRP A 151 -0.58 16.86 4.08
C TRP A 151 -1.20 17.77 5.15
N ASN A 152 -1.68 17.18 6.25
CA ASN A 152 -2.33 17.91 7.34
C ASN A 152 -1.38 18.35 8.47
N LEU A 153 -0.06 18.22 8.29
CA LEU A 153 0.93 18.78 9.21
C LEU A 153 0.96 20.30 9.06
N ASP A 154 0.02 20.96 9.73
CA ASP A 154 -0.02 22.39 10.01
C ASP A 154 0.12 23.28 8.76
N MET A 155 -0.85 23.16 7.83
CA MET A 155 -1.12 24.20 6.84
C MET A 155 -1.64 25.45 7.58
N ARG A 156 -0.73 26.21 8.19
CA ARG A 156 -1.03 27.54 8.70
C ARG A 156 -1.74 28.30 7.59
N LYS A 157 -2.91 28.85 7.91
CA LYS A 157 -3.74 29.73 7.07
C LYS A 157 -2.95 30.98 6.64
N GLY A 158 -1.99 30.82 5.74
CA GLY A 158 -1.32 31.88 5.01
C GLY A 158 -1.99 32.03 3.65
N ARG A 159 -2.28 33.28 3.26
CA ARG A 159 -2.99 33.65 2.03
C ARG A 159 -2.16 33.44 0.76
N ASP A 160 -1.53 32.28 0.62
CA ASP A 160 -0.79 31.91 -0.58
C ASP A 160 -1.52 30.74 -1.25
N LYS A 161 -1.91 30.92 -2.52
CA LYS A 161 -2.63 29.91 -3.32
C LYS A 161 -1.69 28.84 -3.90
N SER A 162 -0.40 28.93 -3.64
CA SER A 162 0.52 27.82 -3.88
C SER A 162 0.25 26.74 -2.82
N LEU A 163 -0.13 25.53 -3.24
CA LEU A 163 -0.16 24.37 -2.34
C LEU A 163 1.26 24.22 -1.75
N PRO A 164 1.50 24.54 -0.47
CA PRO A 164 2.81 24.39 0.10
C PRO A 164 3.08 22.88 0.15
N LEU A 165 4.14 22.45 -0.54
CA LEU A 165 4.59 21.07 -0.42
C LEU A 165 4.90 20.82 1.07
N PRO A 166 4.42 19.72 1.67
CA PRO A 166 4.69 19.42 3.06
C PRO A 166 6.19 19.51 3.32
N LYS A 167 6.58 20.13 4.44
CA LYS A 167 7.97 20.05 4.90
C LYS A 167 8.32 18.57 4.94
N ARG A 168 9.35 18.19 4.18
CA ARG A 168 9.88 16.83 4.15
C ARG A 168 10.35 16.49 5.56
N VAL A 169 9.54 15.79 6.34
CA VAL A 169 10.07 15.13 7.53
C VAL A 169 11.05 14.08 7.01
N PRO A 170 12.34 14.09 7.43
CA PRO A 170 13.29 13.08 7.01
C PRO A 170 12.81 11.72 7.52
N PHE A 171 12.17 10.97 6.63
CA PHE A 171 11.72 9.61 6.87
C PHE A 171 12.89 8.64 6.65
N THR A 172 13.15 7.80 7.65
CA THR A 172 14.03 6.64 7.47
C THR A 172 13.15 5.44 7.11
N PRO A 173 13.29 4.86 5.90
CA PRO A 173 12.56 3.66 5.53
C PRO A 173 12.81 2.53 6.53
N ILE A 174 11.73 1.98 7.08
CA ILE A 174 11.80 0.79 7.91
C ILE A 174 11.64 -0.40 6.98
N CYS A 175 12.76 -1.08 6.78
CA CYS A 175 12.86 -2.19 5.86
C CYS A 175 13.16 -3.48 6.63
N ARG A 176 12.54 -4.57 6.23
CA ARG A 176 12.81 -5.92 6.69
C ARG A 176 13.49 -6.71 5.57
N ARG A 177 14.53 -7.45 5.94
CA ARG A 177 15.20 -8.44 5.10
C ARG A 177 14.88 -9.82 5.61
#